data_AF-A0A7Y3I5U4-F1
#
_entry.id   AF-A0A7Y3I5U4-F1
#
_cell.length_a   1.000
_cell.length_b   1.000
_cell.length_c   1.000
_cell.angle_alpha   90.00
_cell.angle_beta   90.00
_cell.angle_gamma   90.00
#
_symmetry.space_group_name_H-M   'P 1'
#
loop_
_entity.id
_entity.type
_entity.pdbx_description
1 polymer ?
#
loop_
_entity_poly.entity_id
_entity_poly.type
_entity_poly.pdbx_seq_one_letter_code
_entity_poly.pdbx_strand_id
1 'polypeptide(L)'
;RERVVTADEMLAAIRARHDLVPLGRDDAHGTSLNFGFPGGSRGRLGIIASVTRPFCGACSRLRTTADGKVRPCLFSHEEWNLRPLLRRHADDDEITRFLVDAMWTKQAGHGIGDATFAPPARGMSAIGG
;
A
#
# COMPACT_ATOMS: atom_id res chain seq x y z
N ARG A 1 -18.41 3.61 -7.07
CA ARG A 1 -17.46 4.64 -7.57
C ARG A 1 -17.89 6.07 -7.21
N GLU A 2 -19.17 6.34 -7.02
CA GLU A 2 -19.73 7.70 -6.76
C GLU A 2 -19.31 8.39 -5.45
N ARG A 3 -18.54 7.73 -4.57
CA ARG A 3 -18.06 8.31 -3.30
C ARG A 3 -16.54 8.57 -3.27
N VAL A 4 -15.87 8.46 -4.43
CA VAL A 4 -14.41 8.68 -4.53
C VAL A 4 -14.16 10.05 -5.13
N VAL A 5 -13.44 10.90 -4.41
CA VAL A 5 -12.79 12.07 -5.02
C VAL A 5 -11.50 11.57 -5.64
N THR A 6 -11.40 11.66 -6.96
CA THR A 6 -10.25 11.18 -7.73
C THR A 6 -9.04 12.08 -7.54
N ALA A 7 -7.85 11.55 -7.83
CA ALA A 7 -6.63 12.36 -7.80
C ALA A 7 -6.71 13.57 -8.75
N ASP A 8 -7.40 13.43 -9.90
CA ASP A 8 -7.54 14.50 -10.88
C ASP A 8 -8.50 15.60 -10.38
N GLU A 9 -9.59 15.23 -9.70
CA GLU A 9 -10.49 16.20 -9.05
C GLU A 9 -9.79 16.94 -7.90
N MET A 10 -9.02 16.23 -7.07
CA MET A 10 -8.21 16.86 -6.02
C MET A 10 -7.21 17.85 -6.61
N LEU A 11 -6.51 17.46 -7.68
CA LEU A 11 -5.54 18.32 -8.36
C LEU A 11 -6.20 19.54 -9.00
N ALA A 12 -7.36 19.38 -9.64
CA ALA A 12 -8.11 20.48 -10.25
C ALA A 12 -8.55 21.49 -9.18
N ALA A 13 -9.09 21.02 -8.05
CA ALA A 13 -9.52 21.88 -6.95
C ALA A 13 -8.37 22.69 -6.34
N ILE A 14 -7.20 22.07 -6.18
CA ILE A 14 -6.01 22.76 -5.65
C ILE A 14 -5.44 23.75 -6.68
N ARG A 15 -5.37 23.34 -7.96
CA ARG A 15 -4.88 24.19 -9.07
C ARG A 15 -5.74 25.43 -9.31
N ALA A 16 -7.02 25.40 -8.95
CA ALA A 16 -7.87 26.58 -8.99
C ALA A 16 -7.43 27.70 -8.02
N ARG A 17 -6.54 27.40 -7.05
CA ARG A 17 -6.09 28.36 -6.02
C ARG A 17 -4.56 28.47 -5.92
N HIS A 18 -3.83 27.44 -6.35
CA HIS A 18 -2.38 27.36 -6.23
C HIS A 18 -1.73 26.68 -7.43
N ASP A 19 -0.65 27.25 -7.94
CA ASP A 19 0.20 26.58 -8.92
C ASP A 19 0.98 25.43 -8.28
N LEU A 20 1.09 24.31 -9.01
CA LEU A 20 1.77 23.10 -8.56
C LEU A 20 2.80 22.63 -9.59
N VAL A 21 4.01 22.33 -9.10
CA VAL A 21 5.11 21.76 -9.90
C VAL A 21 5.31 20.29 -9.50
N PRO A 22 5.21 19.32 -10.43
CA PRO A 22 5.50 17.92 -10.13
C PRO A 22 6.96 17.75 -9.68
N LEU A 23 7.19 17.03 -8.58
CA LEU A 23 8.53 16.78 -8.04
C LEU A 23 9.11 15.43 -8.46
N GLY A 24 8.37 14.63 -9.23
CA GLY A 24 8.76 13.25 -9.54
C GLY A 24 8.66 12.34 -8.32
N ARG A 25 9.36 11.20 -8.37
CA ARG A 25 9.46 10.24 -7.27
C ARG A 25 10.93 10.01 -6.93
N ASP A 26 11.29 10.36 -5.70
CA ASP A 26 12.62 10.05 -5.14
C ASP A 26 12.73 8.56 -4.76
N ASP A 27 11.61 7.95 -4.38
CA ASP A 27 11.49 6.52 -4.02
C ASP A 27 10.63 5.78 -5.05
N ALA A 28 11.21 4.73 -5.67
CA ALA A 28 10.52 3.86 -6.62
C ALA A 28 9.29 3.17 -6.00
N HIS A 29 9.31 2.92 -4.69
CA HIS A 29 8.23 2.29 -3.92
C HIS A 29 7.27 3.29 -3.28
N GLY A 30 7.49 4.59 -3.52
CA GLY A 30 6.65 5.67 -3.01
C GLY A 30 5.20 5.56 -3.50
N THR A 31 4.25 5.91 -2.63
CA THR A 31 2.82 5.79 -2.94
C THR A 31 2.17 7.07 -3.44
N SER A 32 2.75 8.22 -3.10
CA SER A 32 2.18 9.53 -3.42
C SER A 32 2.66 10.07 -4.77
N LEU A 33 1.82 10.90 -5.38
CA LEU A 33 2.21 11.88 -6.37
C LEU A 33 2.62 13.14 -5.63
N ASN A 34 3.86 13.59 -5.80
CA ASN A 34 4.42 14.69 -5.03
C ASN A 34 4.52 15.96 -5.88
N PHE A 35 4.14 17.09 -5.27
CA PHE A 35 4.13 18.41 -5.88
C PHE A 35 4.77 19.43 -4.94
N GLY A 36 5.48 20.39 -5.51
CA GLY A 36 5.96 21.60 -4.85
C GLY A 36 5.18 22.82 -5.35
N PHE A 37 5.51 23.97 -4.78
CA PHE A 37 4.97 25.26 -5.21
C PHE A 37 6.07 26.10 -5.88
N PRO A 38 5.73 26.98 -6.83
CA PRO A 38 6.71 27.85 -7.51
C PRO A 38 7.50 28.76 -6.55
N GLY A 39 8.57 29.37 -7.07
CA GLY A 39 9.31 30.42 -6.37
C GLY A 39 10.20 29.93 -5.22
N GLY A 40 10.59 28.66 -5.20
CA GLY A 40 11.48 28.12 -4.16
C GLY A 40 10.79 27.90 -2.80
N SER A 41 9.46 27.87 -2.79
CA SER A 41 8.68 27.53 -1.59
C SER A 41 9.11 26.18 -1.01
N ARG A 42 9.20 26.11 0.33
CA ARG A 42 9.50 24.86 1.04
C ARG A 42 8.26 23.96 1.21
N GLY A 43 7.08 24.45 0.85
CA GLY A 43 5.83 23.70 0.93
C GLY A 43 5.81 22.52 -0.05
N ARG A 44 5.25 21.39 0.38
CA ARG A 44 5.04 20.20 -0.45
C ARG A 44 3.64 19.64 -0.25
N LEU A 45 3.12 19.03 -1.31
CA LEU A 45 1.83 18.34 -1.33
C LEU A 45 2.04 16.92 -1.86
N GLY A 46 1.42 15.94 -1.21
CA GLY A 46 1.39 14.55 -1.66
C GLY A 46 -0.04 14.06 -1.81
N ILE A 47 -0.36 13.42 -2.94
CA ILE A 47 -1.67 12.78 -3.18
C ILE A 47 -1.47 11.28 -3.29
N ILE A 48 -2.13 10.51 -2.41
CA ILE A 48 -2.14 9.04 -2.46
C ILE A 48 -3.38 8.57 -3.22
N ALA A 49 -3.19 8.22 -4.49
CA ALA A 49 -4.26 7.87 -5.42
C ALA A 49 -4.58 6.35 -5.42
N SER A 50 -4.84 5.77 -4.24
CA SER A 50 -4.94 4.30 -4.05
C SER A 50 -5.98 3.59 -4.92
N VAL A 51 -7.02 4.29 -5.37
CA VAL A 51 -8.08 3.73 -6.23
C VAL A 51 -7.85 4.05 -7.70
N THR A 52 -7.56 5.31 -8.02
CA THR A 52 -7.53 5.79 -9.41
C THR A 52 -6.17 5.61 -10.09
N ARG A 53 -5.09 5.50 -9.32
CA ARG A 53 -3.72 5.25 -9.81
C ARG A 53 -2.99 4.32 -8.84
N PRO A 54 -3.34 3.01 -8.84
CA PRO A 54 -2.78 2.05 -7.89
C PRO A 54 -1.26 1.89 -8.06
N PHE A 55 -0.59 1.58 -6.95
CA PHE A 55 0.88 1.45 -6.87
C PHE A 55 1.32 0.02 -6.52
N CYS A 56 0.46 -0.98 -6.71
CA CYS A 56 0.73 -2.37 -6.33
C CYS A 56 1.97 -2.95 -7.02
N GLY A 57 2.20 -2.61 -8.29
CA GLY A 57 3.36 -3.08 -9.05
C GLY A 57 4.71 -2.64 -8.48
N ALA A 58 4.73 -1.57 -7.67
CA ALA A 58 5.92 -1.10 -6.97
C ALA A 58 5.90 -1.43 -5.46
N CYS A 59 4.90 -2.17 -4.97
CA CYS A 59 4.72 -2.39 -3.53
C CYS A 59 5.68 -3.44 -2.97
N SER A 60 6.63 -2.99 -2.15
CA SER A 60 7.63 -3.83 -1.46
C SER A 60 7.25 -4.21 -0.02
N ARG A 61 5.99 -4.00 0.40
CA ARG A 61 5.56 -4.24 1.78
C ARG A 61 5.12 -5.69 2.02
N LEU A 62 5.48 -6.18 3.20
CA LEU A 62 5.01 -7.40 3.87
C LEU A 62 4.55 -7.00 5.28
N ARG A 63 3.42 -7.53 5.76
CA ARG A 63 2.88 -7.18 7.08
C ARG A 63 2.91 -8.39 8.01
N THR A 64 3.27 -8.14 9.27
CA THR A 64 2.96 -9.05 10.38
C THR A 64 1.73 -8.52 11.11
N THR A 65 0.72 -9.35 11.28
CA THR A 65 -0.51 -9.01 12.01
C THR A 65 -0.29 -9.03 13.51
N ALA A 66 -1.15 -8.36 14.28
CA ALA A 66 -1.08 -8.37 15.75
C ALA A 66 -1.18 -9.78 16.37
N ASP A 67 -1.87 -10.72 15.72
CA ASP A 67 -1.96 -12.12 16.14
C ASP A 67 -0.80 -13.00 15.62
N GLY A 68 0.24 -12.39 15.04
CA GLY A 68 1.49 -13.03 14.64
C GLY A 68 1.41 -13.85 13.35
N LYS A 69 0.62 -13.38 12.38
CA LYS A 69 0.56 -13.96 11.04
C LYS A 69 1.23 -13.04 10.02
N VAL A 70 1.75 -13.60 8.94
CA VAL A 70 2.29 -12.88 7.80
C VAL A 70 1.18 -12.66 6.77
N ARG A 71 1.04 -11.43 6.30
CA ARG A 71 0.04 -11.02 5.32
C ARG A 71 0.72 -10.26 4.18
N PRO A 72 0.79 -10.81 2.96
CA PRO A 72 1.58 -10.26 1.85
C PRO A 72 0.98 -8.99 1.23
N CYS A 73 -0.32 -8.79 1.41
CA CYS A 73 -1.03 -7.59 0.97
C CYS A 73 -2.06 -7.18 2.02
N LEU A 74 -2.26 -5.88 2.20
CA LEU A 74 -3.31 -5.32 3.05
C LEU A 74 -4.71 -5.87 2.70
N PHE A 75 -4.92 -6.21 1.43
CA PHE A 75 -6.15 -6.79 0.89
C PHE A 75 -6.05 -8.29 0.60
N SER A 76 -5.02 -8.98 1.10
CA SER A 76 -4.93 -10.45 0.99
C SER A 76 -6.11 -11.11 1.73
N HIS A 77 -6.64 -12.20 1.16
CA HIS A 77 -7.58 -13.08 1.86
C HIS A 77 -6.88 -14.16 2.68
N GLU A 78 -5.57 -14.34 2.44
CA GLU A 78 -4.75 -15.37 3.07
C GLU A 78 -3.73 -14.73 4.03
N GLU A 79 -3.47 -15.45 5.12
CA GLU A 79 -2.52 -15.09 6.18
C GLU A 79 -1.81 -16.36 6.67
N TRP A 80 -0.51 -16.25 6.92
CA TRP A 80 0.35 -17.40 7.22
C TRP A 80 0.84 -17.33 8.67
N ASN A 81 0.63 -18.38 9.47
CA ASN A 81 0.93 -18.33 10.91
C ASN A 81 2.43 -18.44 11.20
N LEU A 82 3.06 -17.32 11.56
CA LEU A 82 4.49 -17.24 11.87
C LEU A 82 4.81 -17.69 13.31
N ARG A 83 3.84 -17.60 14.24
CA ARG A 83 4.09 -17.87 15.67
C ARG A 83 4.66 -19.26 15.98
N PRO A 84 4.18 -20.37 15.39
CA PRO A 84 4.75 -21.69 15.65
C PRO A 84 6.23 -21.75 15.29
N LEU A 85 6.61 -21.12 14.18
CA LEU A 85 7.99 -21.10 13.68
C LEU A 85 8.92 -20.40 14.67
N LEU A 86 8.51 -19.22 15.15
CA LEU A 86 9.28 -18.46 16.14
C LEU A 86 9.33 -19.18 17.51
N ARG A 87 8.23 -19.78 17.95
CA ARG A 87 8.14 -20.43 19.26
C ARG A 87 8.97 -21.72 19.37
N ARG A 88 9.26 -22.37 18.25
CA ARG A 88 10.15 -23.53 18.23
C ARG A 88 11.61 -23.16 17.93
N HIS A 89 11.94 -21.87 17.94
CA HIS A 89 13.28 -21.37 17.67
C HIS A 89 13.83 -21.84 16.32
N ALA A 90 13.01 -21.76 15.26
CA ALA A 90 13.48 -21.98 13.89
C ALA A 90 14.66 -21.05 13.55
N ASP A 91 15.55 -21.52 12.69
CA ASP A 91 16.67 -20.73 12.20
C ASP A 91 16.24 -19.66 11.18
N ASP A 92 17.15 -18.74 10.89
CA ASP A 92 16.90 -17.60 10.00
C ASP A 92 16.62 -18.06 8.55
N ASP A 93 17.20 -19.18 8.11
CA ASP A 93 16.99 -19.72 6.76
C ASP A 93 15.56 -20.27 6.61
N GLU A 94 15.04 -20.92 7.64
CA GLU A 94 13.68 -21.40 7.68
C GLU A 94 12.66 -20.27 7.78
N ILE A 95 12.93 -19.26 8.61
CA ILE A 95 12.11 -18.05 8.68
C ILE A 95 12.11 -17.31 7.34
N THR A 96 13.27 -17.18 6.71
CA THR A 96 13.41 -16.53 5.40
C THR A 96 12.60 -17.26 4.33
N ARG A 97 12.72 -18.58 4.23
CA ARG A 97 11.92 -19.39 3.28
C ARG A 97 10.42 -19.19 3.52
N PHE A 98 9.97 -19.25 4.77
CA PHE A 98 8.57 -19.02 5.11
C PHE A 98 8.07 -17.63 4.66
N LEU A 99 8.87 -16.58 4.87
CA LEU A 99 8.53 -15.22 4.46
C LEU A 99 8.51 -15.07 2.94
N VAL A 100 9.46 -15.67 2.22
CA VAL A 100 9.52 -15.66 0.76
C VAL A 100 8.34 -16.42 0.15
N ASP A 101 8.01 -17.60 0.67
CA ASP A 101 6.86 -18.40 0.22
C ASP A 101 5.55 -17.64 0.43
N ALA A 102 5.37 -17.04 1.62
CA ALA A 102 4.22 -16.18 1.89
C ALA A 102 4.17 -14.97 0.93
N MET A 103 5.32 -14.37 0.62
CA MET A 103 5.44 -13.24 -0.31
C MET A 103 5.05 -13.64 -1.75
N TRP A 104 5.37 -14.86 -2.17
CA TRP A 104 5.04 -15.39 -3.51
C TRP A 104 3.54 -15.56 -3.75
N THR A 105 2.74 -15.57 -2.68
CA THR A 105 1.27 -15.60 -2.75
C THR A 105 0.65 -14.21 -2.98
N LYS A 106 1.47 -13.15 -3.02
CA LYS A 106 0.98 -11.78 -3.26
C LYS A 106 0.39 -11.64 -4.64
N GLN A 107 -0.84 -11.18 -4.68
CA GLN A 107 -1.52 -10.81 -5.91
C GLN A 107 -0.85 -9.59 -6.58
N ALA A 108 -0.93 -9.53 -7.92
CA ALA A 108 -0.37 -8.43 -8.70
C ALA A 108 -0.95 -7.04 -8.34
N GLY A 109 -2.21 -7.01 -7.90
CA GLY A 109 -2.88 -5.79 -7.46
C GLY A 109 -4.05 -6.07 -6.52
N HIS A 110 -4.40 -5.11 -5.66
CA HIS A 110 -5.50 -5.28 -4.71
C HIS A 110 -6.89 -5.29 -5.38
N GLY A 111 -6.99 -4.93 -6.66
CA GLY A 111 -8.24 -4.97 -7.45
C GLY A 111 -9.31 -3.97 -7.02
N ILE A 112 -8.98 -2.95 -6.22
CA ILE A 112 -9.99 -1.96 -5.78
C ILE A 112 -10.36 -1.14 -7.00
N GLY A 113 -11.65 -1.11 -7.32
CA GLY A 113 -12.17 -0.44 -8.50
C GLY A 113 -12.55 -1.40 -9.63
N ASP A 114 -12.17 -2.68 -9.53
CA ASP A 114 -12.67 -3.75 -10.38
C ASP A 114 -14.02 -4.29 -9.87
N ALA A 115 -14.85 -4.78 -10.80
CA ALA A 115 -16.17 -5.33 -10.47
C ALA A 115 -16.10 -6.61 -9.62
N THR A 116 -14.97 -7.32 -9.68
CA THR A 116 -14.71 -8.57 -8.95
C THR A 116 -14.06 -8.34 -7.59
N PHE A 117 -13.88 -7.09 -7.18
CA PHE A 117 -13.25 -6.77 -5.90
C PHE A 117 -14.09 -7.29 -4.73
N ALA A 118 -13.51 -8.21 -3.97
CA ALA A 118 -14.03 -8.64 -2.69
C ALA A 118 -13.14 -8.10 -1.57
N PRO A 119 -13.65 -7.29 -0.63
CA PRO A 119 -12.85 -6.89 0.53
C PRO A 119 -12.53 -8.12 1.40
N PRO A 120 -11.35 -8.18 2.03
CA PRO A 120 -11.01 -9.28 2.92
C PRO A 120 -11.89 -9.27 4.17
N ALA A 121 -12.23 -10.46 4.68
CA ALA A 121 -13.05 -10.61 5.89
C ALA A 121 -12.42 -9.91 7.12
N ARG A 122 -11.09 -9.96 7.22
CA ARG A 122 -10.32 -9.21 8.23
C ARG A 122 -9.80 -7.91 7.61
N GLY A 123 -10.47 -6.80 7.96
CA GLY A 123 -10.01 -5.45 7.65
C GLY A 123 -8.80 -5.02 8.49
N MET A 124 -8.29 -3.82 8.20
CA MET A 124 -7.11 -3.22 8.83
C MET A 124 -7.18 -3.21 10.36
N SER A 125 -8.30 -2.73 10.91
CA SER A 125 -8.52 -2.66 12.36
C SER A 125 -8.40 -4.02 13.07
N ALA A 126 -8.67 -5.12 12.37
CA ALA A 126 -8.61 -6.48 12.91
C ALA A 126 -7.22 -7.14 12.81
N ILE A 127 -6.23 -6.49 12.19
CA ILE A 127 -4.87 -7.02 11.99
C ILE A 127 -3.78 -6.17 12.64
N GLY A 128 -4.15 -5.29 13.58
CA GLY A 128 -3.22 -4.45 14.33
C GLY A 128 -2.97 -3.09 13.68
N GLY A 129 -4.01 -2.48 13.10
CA GLY A 129 -3.98 -1.15 12.49
C GLY A 129 -4.86 -1.10 11.28
#